data_AF-A0A377K725-F1
#
_entry.id   AF-A0A377K725-F1
#
_cell.length_a   1.000
_cell.length_b   1.000
_cell.length_c   1.000
_cell.angle_alpha   90.00
_cell.angle_beta   90.00
_cell.angle_gamma   90.00
#
_symmetry.space_group_name_H-M   'P 1'
#
loop_
_entity.id
_entity.type
_entity.pdbx_description
1 polymer ?
#
loop_
_entity_poly.entity_id
_entity_poly.type
_entity_poly.pdbx_seq_one_letter_code
_entity_poly.pdbx_strand_id
1 'polypeptide(L)'
;MTSSLPCGQTSLLLQMTERLALSDAHFRRISQLIYQRAGIVLADHKRDMVYNRLVRRLRALGLADFGHYLNLLESNQHSGEWQAFINSLTTNLTAFFREAHHFPLLADHARRRFWRVSRMECGGFNRRRAVQHSDDAG
;
A
#
# COMPACT_ATOMS: atom_id res chain seq x y z
N MET A 1 4.16 2.50 52.76
CA MET A 1 3.46 1.68 51.74
C MET A 1 2.57 2.65 50.98
N THR A 2 3.01 3.31 49.91
CA THR A 2 3.27 2.82 48.55
C THR A 2 4.40 3.66 47.92
N SER A 3 5.59 3.14 47.63
CA SER A 3 6.00 2.58 46.34
C SER A 3 5.56 3.35 45.08
N SER A 4 6.57 4.00 44.48
CA SER A 4 6.89 4.04 43.03
C SER A 4 5.94 4.73 42.05
N LEU A 5 6.38 5.83 41.42
CA LEU A 5 7.10 5.82 40.12
C LEU A 5 7.57 7.24 39.74
N PRO A 6 8.69 7.37 39.00
CA PRO A 6 9.29 8.65 38.63
C PRO A 6 8.66 9.17 37.32
N CYS A 7 8.03 10.35 37.34
CA CYS A 7 7.69 11.05 36.10
C CYS A 7 8.90 11.87 35.62
N GLY A 8 10.02 11.20 35.41
CA GLY A 8 11.06 11.68 34.52
C GLY A 8 10.73 11.17 33.12
N GLN A 9 10.68 12.09 32.14
CA GLN A 9 10.92 11.88 30.68
C GLN A 9 9.85 12.39 29.71
N THR A 10 8.81 13.13 30.12
CA THR A 10 7.92 13.80 29.14
C THR A 10 8.46 15.14 28.63
N SER A 11 9.49 15.71 29.28
CA SER A 11 10.02 17.04 28.94
C SER A 11 11.12 17.07 27.88
N LEU A 12 11.65 15.91 27.45
CA LEU A 12 12.70 15.81 26.41
C LEU A 12 12.13 15.62 24.98
N LEU A 13 10.82 15.34 24.86
CA LEU A 13 10.13 15.07 23.58
C LEU A 13 9.88 16.32 22.72
N LEU A 14 10.17 17.51 23.24
CA LEU A 14 9.98 18.81 22.58
C LEU A 14 11.28 19.59 22.35
N GLN A 15 12.41 19.10 22.88
CA GLN A 15 13.70 19.73 22.63
C GLN A 15 14.23 19.27 21.28
N MET A 16 14.61 20.24 20.44
CA MET A 16 15.30 20.06 19.15
C MET A 16 14.41 19.76 17.94
N THR A 17 13.31 20.50 17.75
CA THR A 17 12.91 20.84 16.37
C THR A 17 14.01 21.73 15.76
N GLU A 18 15.13 21.13 15.34
CA GLU A 18 15.95 21.76 14.33
C GLU A 18 15.00 22.09 13.18
N ARG A 19 14.90 23.38 12.86
CA ARG A 19 14.14 23.84 11.70
C ARG A 19 14.90 23.39 10.47
N LEU A 20 14.73 22.12 10.11
CA LEU A 20 15.22 21.58 8.85
C LEU A 20 14.55 22.40 7.75
N ALA A 21 15.27 23.32 7.14
CA ALA A 21 14.68 24.21 6.14
C ALA A 21 14.62 23.47 4.80
N LEU A 22 13.41 23.19 4.31
CA LEU A 22 13.24 22.68 2.96
C LEU A 22 13.38 23.82 1.95
N SER A 23 14.58 24.00 1.41
CA SER A 23 14.84 24.91 0.29
C SER A 23 14.04 24.54 -0.96
N ASP A 24 13.70 25.53 -1.78
CA ASP A 24 13.06 25.36 -3.08
C ASP A 24 13.83 24.41 -4.00
N ALA A 25 15.16 24.42 -3.92
CA ALA A 25 16.02 23.51 -4.66
C ALA A 25 15.79 22.04 -4.24
N HIS A 26 15.66 21.78 -2.94
CA HIS A 26 15.36 20.44 -2.43
C HIS A 26 13.96 20.00 -2.84
N PHE A 27 12.97 20.89 -2.77
CA PHE A 27 11.60 20.57 -3.18
C PHE A 27 11.53 20.21 -4.67
N ARG A 28 12.17 20.99 -5.55
CA ARG A 28 12.25 20.68 -6.98
C ARG A 28 12.91 19.32 -7.23
N ARG A 29 14.00 19.01 -6.53
CA ARG A 29 14.70 17.72 -6.64
C ARG A 29 13.81 16.57 -6.19
N ILE A 30 13.10 16.71 -5.07
CA ILE A 30 12.10 15.73 -4.59
C ILE A 30 11.03 15.48 -5.64
N SER A 31 10.46 16.54 -6.21
CA SER A 31 9.43 16.46 -7.26
C SER A 31 9.94 15.76 -8.52
N GLN A 32 11.20 15.98 -8.90
CA GLN A 32 11.81 15.28 -10.02
C GLN A 32 12.02 13.79 -9.72
N LEU A 33 12.53 13.44 -8.54
CA LEU A 33 12.80 12.04 -8.16
C LEU A 33 11.50 11.21 -8.12
N ILE A 34 10.44 11.75 -7.53
CA ILE A 34 9.16 11.05 -7.46
C ILE A 34 8.46 10.98 -8.82
N TYR A 35 8.64 11.98 -9.67
CA TYR A 35 8.15 11.94 -11.05
C TYR A 35 8.86 10.85 -11.86
N GLN A 36 10.19 10.76 -11.78
CA GLN A 36 10.97 9.73 -12.47
C GLN A 36 10.63 8.31 -12.01
N ARG A 37 10.36 8.12 -10.70
CA ARG A 37 10.17 6.78 -10.13
C ARG A 37 8.72 6.30 -10.14
N ALA A 38 7.76 7.20 -9.93
CA ALA A 38 6.34 6.85 -9.75
C ALA A 38 5.40 7.60 -10.72
N GLY A 39 5.90 8.53 -11.55
CA GLY A 39 5.08 9.33 -12.46
C GLY A 39 4.18 10.34 -11.74
N ILE A 40 4.44 10.63 -10.46
CA ILE A 40 3.57 11.48 -9.64
C ILE A 40 4.05 12.92 -9.72
N VAL A 41 3.16 13.81 -10.16
CA VAL A 41 3.40 15.25 -10.17
C VAL A 41 3.01 15.84 -8.81
N LEU A 42 3.99 16.39 -8.10
CA LEU A 42 3.77 17.15 -6.88
C LEU A 42 3.51 18.61 -7.25
N ALA A 43 2.35 19.12 -6.85
CA ALA A 43 2.03 20.53 -6.95
C ALA A 43 2.61 21.32 -5.76
N ASP A 44 2.96 22.58 -5.97
CA ASP A 44 3.62 23.43 -4.97
C ASP A 44 2.82 23.58 -3.67
N HIS A 45 1.48 23.57 -3.75
CA HIS A 45 0.59 23.63 -2.57
C HIS A 45 0.74 22.42 -1.63
N LYS A 46 1.42 21.34 -2.06
CA LYS A 46 1.70 20.16 -1.23
C LYS A 46 3.05 20.24 -0.52
N ARG A 47 3.79 21.34 -0.63
CA ARG A 47 5.13 21.51 -0.02
C ARG A 47 5.13 21.24 1.48
N ASP A 48 4.15 21.77 2.22
CA ASP A 48 4.07 21.56 3.68
C ASP A 48 3.79 20.10 4.04
N MET A 49 2.97 19.40 3.25
CA MET A 49 2.73 17.97 3.43
C MET A 49 4.01 17.17 3.20
N VAL A 50 4.71 17.46 2.11
CA VAL A 50 5.99 16.81 1.76
C VAL A 50 7.01 17.04 2.86
N TYR A 51 7.15 18.30 3.32
CA TYR A 51 8.04 18.67 4.41
C TYR A 51 7.74 17.86 5.68
N ASN A 52 6.50 17.89 6.17
CA ASN A 52 6.11 17.22 7.40
C ASN A 52 6.35 15.70 7.36
N ARG A 53 6.15 15.07 6.19
CA ARG A 53 6.35 13.63 6.03
C ARG A 53 7.83 13.26 5.89
N LEU A 54 8.60 14.05 5.15
CA LEU A 54 10.03 13.80 5.00
C LEU A 54 10.80 14.07 6.30
N VAL A 55 10.46 15.11 7.08
CA VAL A 55 11.08 15.35 8.40
C VAL A 55 10.94 14.14 9.32
N ARG A 56 9.76 13.50 9.34
CA ARG A 56 9.56 12.26 10.11
C ARG A 56 10.45 11.13 9.60
N ARG A 57 10.66 11.02 8.29
CA ARG A 57 11.57 10.03 7.69
C ARG A 57 13.04 10.31 8.02
N LEU A 58 13.48 11.57 7.92
CA LEU A 58 14.83 12.00 8.26
C LEU A 58 15.17 11.66 9.72
N ARG A 59 14.22 11.90 10.65
CA ARG A 59 14.37 11.52 12.06
C ARG A 59 14.51 10.02 12.27
N ALA A 60 13.78 9.20 11.51
CA ALA A 60 13.90 7.75 11.58
C ALA A 60 15.28 7.24 11.13
N LEU A 61 15.97 8.00 10.26
CA LEU A 61 17.33 7.70 9.80
C LEU A 61 18.42 8.43 10.60
N GLY A 62 18.05 9.29 11.54
CA GLY A 62 19.00 10.14 12.28
C GLY A 62 19.70 11.20 11.42
N LEU A 63 19.10 11.60 10.28
CA LEU A 63 19.67 12.58 9.37
C LEU A 63 19.15 13.99 9.68
N ALA A 64 20.06 14.97 9.72
CA ALA A 64 19.77 16.38 9.96
C ALA A 64 19.82 17.25 8.69
N ASP A 65 19.90 16.64 7.50
CA ASP A 65 19.92 17.38 6.23
C ASP A 65 19.14 16.67 5.12
N PHE A 66 18.34 17.44 4.39
CA PHE A 66 17.63 16.97 3.20
C PHE A 66 18.58 16.70 2.05
N GLY A 67 19.65 17.50 1.88
CA GLY A 67 20.64 17.28 0.84
C GLY A 67 21.29 15.91 0.98
N HIS A 68 21.77 15.58 2.19
CA HIS A 68 22.36 14.28 2.48
C HIS A 68 21.36 13.13 2.25
N TYR A 69 20.11 13.28 2.66
CA TYR A 69 19.07 12.28 2.42
C TYR A 69 18.81 12.04 0.92
N LEU A 70 18.73 13.11 0.12
CA LEU A 70 18.52 12.99 -1.33
C LEU A 70 19.72 12.35 -2.03
N ASN A 71 20.94 12.68 -1.61
CA ASN A 71 22.15 12.05 -2.16
C ASN A 71 22.22 10.55 -1.80
N LEU A 72 21.79 10.15 -0.59
CA LEU A 72 21.70 8.75 -0.19
C LEU A 72 20.67 7.97 -1.03
N LEU A 73 19.53 8.61 -1.33
CA LEU A 73 18.51 8.07 -2.22
C LEU A 73 19.07 7.81 -3.62
N GLU A 74 19.74 8.81 -4.21
CA GLU A 74 20.29 8.70 -5.56
C GLU A 74 21.46 7.71 -5.66
N SER A 75 22.30 7.60 -4.62
CA SER A 75 23.41 6.64 -4.60
C SER A 75 22.95 5.19 -4.47
N ASN A 76 21.81 4.95 -3.81
CA ASN A 76 21.31 3.59 -3.54
C ASN A 76 19.92 3.35 -4.13
N GLN A 77 19.82 3.29 -5.46
CA GLN A 77 18.56 3.12 -6.22
C GLN A 77 17.78 1.82 -5.95
N HIS A 78 18.46 0.79 -5.43
CA HIS A 78 17.85 -0.52 -5.11
C HIS A 78 17.61 -0.72 -3.61
N SER A 79 17.89 0.29 -2.78
CA SER A 79 17.63 0.20 -1.34
C SER A 79 16.14 0.26 -1.02
N GLY A 80 15.73 -0.38 0.08
CA GLY A 80 14.37 -0.28 0.63
C GLY A 80 13.96 1.15 0.99
N GLU A 81 14.90 2.09 1.07
CA GLU A 81 14.64 3.51 1.33
C GLU A 81 13.84 4.18 0.21
N TRP A 82 14.01 3.76 -1.04
CA TRP A 82 13.18 4.26 -2.14
C TRP A 82 11.70 3.95 -1.94
N GLN A 83 11.38 2.75 -1.45
CA GLN A 83 10.01 2.37 -1.16
C GLN A 83 9.44 3.20 -0.02
N ALA A 84 10.25 3.43 1.03
CA ALA A 84 9.84 4.25 2.16
C ALA A 84 9.63 5.73 1.76
N PHE A 85 10.49 6.26 0.89
CA PHE A 85 10.34 7.59 0.32
C PHE A 85 9.03 7.71 -0.47
N ILE A 86 8.76 6.79 -1.40
CA ILE A 86 7.50 6.76 -2.16
C ILE A 86 6.31 6.70 -1.21
N ASN A 87 6.30 5.76 -0.27
CA ASN A 87 5.20 5.59 0.70
C ASN A 87 5.01 6.82 1.59
N SER A 88 6.07 7.56 1.89
CA SER A 88 5.94 8.82 2.64
C SER A 88 5.20 9.87 1.80
N LEU A 89 5.46 9.94 0.51
CA LEU A 89 4.84 10.93 -0.38
C LEU A 89 3.48 10.49 -0.93
N THR A 90 3.23 9.18 -1.01
CA THR A 90 1.99 8.60 -1.53
C THR A 90 1.14 8.06 -0.40
N THR A 91 -0.02 8.66 -0.17
CA THR A 91 -0.98 8.09 0.77
C THR A 91 -1.70 6.95 0.06
N ASN A 92 -1.22 5.71 0.22
CA ASN A 92 -1.98 4.53 -0.16
C ASN A 92 -3.19 4.40 0.77
N LEU A 93 -4.26 5.14 0.49
CA LEU A 93 -5.56 4.91 1.12
C LEU A 93 -6.16 3.64 0.51
N THR A 94 -5.84 2.49 1.10
CA THR A 94 -6.42 1.20 0.73
C THR A 94 -7.50 0.85 1.73
N ALA A 95 -8.73 0.66 1.25
CA ALA A 95 -9.84 0.15 2.04
C ALA A 95 -10.36 -1.10 1.33
N PHE A 96 -10.58 -2.18 2.09
CA PHE A 96 -10.93 -3.50 1.54
C PHE A 96 -12.22 -3.48 0.70
N PHE A 97 -13.17 -2.59 1.03
CA PHE A 97 -14.38 -2.32 0.24
C PHE A 97 -14.46 -0.86 -0.19
N ARG A 98 -13.38 -0.32 -0.75
CA ARG A 98 -13.45 0.98 -1.39
C ARG A 98 -14.48 0.88 -2.53
N GLU A 99 -15.53 1.69 -2.45
CA GLU A 99 -16.64 1.69 -3.41
C GLU A 99 -17.36 0.32 -3.52
N ALA A 100 -17.88 -0.17 -2.38
CA ALA A 100 -18.59 -1.45 -2.25
C ALA A 100 -19.66 -1.75 -3.33
N HIS A 101 -20.24 -0.71 -3.96
CA HIS A 101 -21.21 -0.83 -5.03
C HIS A 101 -20.64 -1.38 -6.36
N HIS A 102 -19.32 -1.43 -6.54
CA HIS A 102 -18.69 -2.08 -7.70
C HIS A 102 -18.61 -3.61 -7.59
N PHE A 103 -18.64 -4.17 -6.37
CA PHE A 103 -18.54 -5.62 -6.15
C PHE A 103 -19.75 -6.39 -6.70
N PRO A 104 -21.01 -5.93 -6.55
CA PRO A 104 -22.17 -6.57 -7.19
C PRO A 104 -22.08 -6.61 -8.72
N LEU A 105 -21.56 -5.56 -9.35
CA LEU A 105 -21.35 -5.50 -10.81
C LEU A 105 -20.28 -6.50 -11.26
N LEU A 106 -19.17 -6.60 -10.52
CA LEU A 106 -18.12 -7.59 -10.78
C LEU A 106 -18.64 -9.02 -10.60
N ALA A 107 -19.43 -9.27 -9.55
CA ALA A 107 -20.05 -10.57 -9.31
C ALA A 107 -21.02 -10.96 -10.43
N ASP A 108 -21.83 -10.01 -10.93
CA ASP A 108 -22.72 -10.25 -12.06
C ASP A 108 -21.95 -10.54 -13.35
N HIS A 109 -20.87 -9.79 -13.61
CA HIS A 109 -19.98 -10.03 -14.74
C HIS A 109 -19.31 -11.42 -14.68
N ALA A 110 -18.81 -11.82 -13.51
CA ALA A 110 -18.18 -13.13 -13.31
C ALA A 110 -19.18 -14.28 -13.55
N ARG A 111 -20.41 -14.17 -13.02
CA ARG A 111 -21.47 -15.16 -13.25
C ARG A 111 -21.83 -15.29 -14.75
N ARG A 112 -21.90 -14.16 -15.46
CA ARG A 112 -22.15 -14.14 -16.91
C ARG A 112 -21.02 -14.74 -17.76
N ARG A 113 -19.81 -14.90 -17.22
CA ARG A 113 -18.68 -15.55 -17.90
C ARG A 113 -18.52 -17.02 -17.50
N PHE A 114 -18.84 -17.36 -16.25
CA PHE A 114 -18.74 -18.74 -15.75
C PHE A 114 -19.71 -19.70 -16.46
N TRP A 115 -20.94 -19.26 -16.78
CA TRP A 115 -21.87 -20.10 -17.56
C TRP A 115 -21.44 -20.35 -19.01
N ARG A 116 -20.50 -19.56 -19.56
CA ARG A 116 -19.98 -19.75 -20.92
C ARG A 116 -18.92 -20.85 -20.97
N VAL A 117 -18.21 -21.09 -19.88
CA VAL A 117 -17.21 -22.18 -19.77
C VAL A 117 -17.90 -23.50 -19.44
N SER A 118 -18.92 -23.51 -18.57
CA SER A 118 -19.61 -24.75 -18.17
C SER A 118 -20.56 -25.33 -19.23
N ARG A 119 -20.73 -24.71 -20.41
CA ARG A 119 -21.60 -25.25 -21.48
C ARG A 119 -20.84 -26.06 -22.54
N MET A 120 -19.52 -26.21 -22.45
CA MET A 120 -18.73 -27.01 -23.39
C MET A 120 -18.40 -28.44 -22.94
N GLU A 121 -18.73 -28.83 -21.70
CA GLU A 121 -18.54 -30.22 -21.23
C GLU A 121 -19.78 -30.76 -20.53
N CYS A 122 -20.77 -31.17 -21.33
CA CYS A 122 -21.76 -32.18 -20.94
C CYS A 122 -22.21 -32.92 -22.20
N GLY A 123 -21.24 -33.51 -22.91
CA GLY A 123 -21.48 -34.52 -23.93
C GLY A 123 -21.35 -35.91 -23.32
N GLY A 124 -22.49 -36.56 -23.04
CA GLY A 124 -22.61 -38.01 -22.95
C GLY A 124 -22.14 -38.69 -21.65
N PHE A 125 -23.07 -38.91 -20.72
CA PHE A 125 -22.96 -40.06 -19.82
C PHE A 125 -24.20 -40.95 -19.91
N ASN A 126 -23.96 -42.10 -20.53
CA ASN A 126 -24.88 -43.12 -20.98
C ASN A 126 -25.56 -43.83 -19.80
N ARG A 127 -26.87 -43.62 -19.60
CA ARG A 127 -27.66 -44.40 -18.63
C ARG A 127 -28.02 -45.75 -19.27
N ARG A 128 -27.05 -46.68 -19.29
CA ARG A 128 -27.29 -48.06 -19.73
C ARG A 128 -28.15 -48.79 -18.69
N ARG A 129 -29.27 -49.27 -19.21
CA ARG A 129 -30.21 -50.25 -18.69
C ARG A 129 -29.48 -51.50 -18.16
N ALA A 130 -29.78 -51.93 -16.94
CA ALA A 130 -29.57 -53.29 -16.49
C ALA A 130 -30.87 -53.79 -15.87
N VAL A 131 -31.58 -54.61 -16.65
CA VAL A 131 -32.64 -55.50 -16.23
C VAL A 131 -31.98 -56.84 -15.95
N GLN A 132 -32.21 -57.44 -14.78
CA GLN A 132 -32.32 -58.88 -14.50
C GLN A 132 -32.72 -59.05 -13.02
N HIS A 133 -33.89 -59.63 -12.68
CA HIS A 133 -34.18 -61.09 -12.54
C HIS A 133 -33.29 -61.69 -11.43
N SER A 134 -33.69 -62.34 -10.34
CA SER A 134 -34.92 -62.90 -9.74
C SER A 134 -34.60 -63.14 -8.24
N ASP A 135 -35.50 -63.37 -7.27
CA ASP A 135 -36.15 -64.66 -6.97
C ASP A 135 -37.12 -64.50 -5.78
N ASP A 136 -38.34 -65.02 -5.97
CA ASP A 136 -39.13 -65.90 -5.09
C ASP A 136 -38.98 -65.87 -3.56
N ALA A 137 -40.08 -65.47 -2.89
CA ALA A 137 -40.56 -66.10 -1.65
C ALA A 137 -42.08 -65.82 -1.50
N GLY A 138 -42.89 -66.87 -1.68
CA GLY A 138 -44.35 -66.85 -1.48
C GLY A 138 -45.00 -68.14 -1.95
#